data_AF-A0A7S8E6W5-F1
#
_entry.id   AF-A0A7S8E6W5-F1
#
_cell.length_a   1.000
_cell.length_b   1.000
_cell.length_c   1.000
_cell.angle_alpha   90.00
_cell.angle_beta   90.00
_cell.angle_gamma   90.00
#
_symmetry.space_group_name_H-M   'P 1'
#
loop_
_entity.id
_entity.type
_entity.pdbx_description
1 polymer ?
#
loop_
_entity_poly.entity_id
_entity_poly.type
_entity_poly.pdbx_seq_one_letter_code
_entity_poly.pdbx_strand_id
1 'polypeptide(L)'
;MGFNDDGGLKQSRRRNWNRALAPLFGLLLAFASAAIAYILSEPLYTFVLRTFPQVPAAPEVQLVVGIVIFLLCLGITAALYAVVAPKPAKATYVTERELDRLKQERAAEERAKDRRRKEMRRRMRERNRNDL
;
A
#
# COMPACT_ATOMS: atom_id res chain seq x y z
N MET A 1 -5.23 43.41 11.59
CA MET A 1 -4.95 42.43 10.52
C MET A 1 -4.34 41.21 11.18
N GLY A 2 -4.93 40.03 10.96
CA GLY A 2 -4.50 38.78 11.58
C GLY A 2 -5.56 37.70 11.48
N PHE A 3 -6.13 37.52 10.28
CA PHE A 3 -6.87 36.31 9.95
C PHE A 3 -5.83 35.24 9.63
N ASN A 4 -5.51 34.38 10.61
CA ASN A 4 -4.82 33.13 10.32
C ASN A 4 -5.82 32.20 9.64
N ASP A 5 -5.82 32.30 8.31
CA ASP A 5 -6.53 31.45 7.38
C ASP A 5 -5.73 30.14 7.22
N ASP A 6 -5.67 29.32 8.28
CA ASP A 6 -5.12 27.96 8.21
C ASP A 6 -6.16 26.96 7.65
N GLY A 7 -7.04 27.46 6.78
CA GLY A 7 -7.99 26.68 6.01
C GLY A 7 -7.30 26.01 4.83
N GLY A 8 -6.72 24.83 5.04
CA GLY A 8 -5.99 24.22 3.92
C GLY A 8 -5.63 22.75 3.94
N LEU A 9 -5.85 21.98 5.01
CA LEU A 9 -5.61 20.53 4.93
C LEU A 9 -6.81 19.80 4.30
N LYS A 10 -7.08 20.10 3.02
CA LYS A 10 -7.63 19.10 2.11
C LYS A 10 -6.55 18.02 1.94
N GLN A 11 -6.41 17.14 2.94
CA GLN A 11 -5.88 15.80 2.67
C GLN A 11 -6.89 15.12 1.76
N SER A 12 -6.74 15.36 0.45
CA SER A 12 -7.34 14.52 -0.56
C SER A 12 -7.08 13.08 -0.13
N ARG A 13 -8.15 12.33 0.09
CA ARG A 13 -8.12 10.87 0.07
C ARG A 13 -7.51 10.49 -1.28
N ARG A 14 -6.17 10.47 -1.40
CA ARG A 14 -5.52 9.66 -2.41
C ARG A 14 -5.91 8.25 -2.04
N ARG A 15 -6.97 7.75 -2.66
CA ARG A 15 -7.30 6.33 -2.69
C ARG A 15 -5.99 5.66 -3.09
N ASN A 16 -5.36 4.95 -2.16
CA ASN A 16 -4.03 4.38 -2.36
C ASN A 16 -4.15 3.32 -3.47
N TRP A 17 -4.06 3.75 -4.73
CA TRP A 17 -4.17 2.89 -5.91
C TRP A 17 -3.06 1.83 -5.88
N ASN A 18 -1.91 2.19 -5.29
CA ASN A 18 -0.80 1.29 -4.96
C ASN A 18 -1.20 0.13 -4.01
N ARG A 19 -2.23 0.27 -3.17
CA ARG A 19 -2.70 -0.83 -2.30
C ARG A 19 -3.61 -1.82 -3.05
N ALA A 20 -4.32 -1.37 -4.09
CA ALA A 20 -5.14 -2.25 -4.93
C ALA A 20 -4.28 -3.04 -5.94
N LEU A 21 -3.15 -2.47 -6.36
CA LEU A 21 -2.18 -3.12 -7.26
C LEU A 21 -1.14 -3.98 -6.54
N ALA A 22 -1.02 -3.87 -5.20
CA ALA A 22 -0.12 -4.69 -4.40
C ALA A 22 -0.20 -6.21 -4.68
N PRO A 23 -1.39 -6.85 -4.77
CA PRO A 23 -1.45 -8.28 -5.08
C PRO A 23 -1.00 -8.61 -6.51
N LEU A 24 -1.22 -7.69 -7.46
CA LEU A 24 -0.78 -7.88 -8.85
C LEU A 24 0.75 -7.86 -8.94
N PHE A 25 1.40 -6.93 -8.24
CA PHE A 25 2.85 -6.88 -8.13
C PHE A 25 3.41 -8.13 -7.45
N GLY A 26 2.76 -8.64 -6.39
CA GLY A 26 3.17 -9.90 -5.75
C GLY A 26 3.10 -11.10 -6.70
N LEU A 27 2.04 -11.18 -7.53
CA LEU A 27 1.88 -12.25 -8.50
C LEU A 27 2.92 -12.18 -9.62
N LEU A 28 3.19 -10.97 -10.14
CA LEU A 28 4.26 -10.74 -11.12
C LEU A 28 5.61 -11.18 -10.56
N LEU A 29 5.87 -10.87 -9.30
CA LEU A 29 7.13 -11.19 -8.64
C LEU A 29 7.29 -12.68 -8.34
N ALA A 30 6.21 -13.35 -7.97
CA ALA A 30 6.16 -14.80 -7.85
C ALA A 30 6.44 -15.47 -9.20
N PHE A 31 5.85 -14.96 -10.29
CA PHE A 31 6.09 -15.47 -11.64
C PHE A 31 7.55 -15.28 -12.07
N ALA A 32 8.13 -14.10 -11.83
CA ALA A 32 9.55 -13.84 -12.09
C ALA A 32 10.45 -14.77 -11.27
N SER A 33 10.12 -15.00 -10.00
CA SER A 33 10.86 -15.91 -9.12
C SER A 33 10.78 -17.36 -9.59
N ALA A 34 9.61 -17.81 -10.07
CA ALA A 34 9.44 -19.13 -10.66
C ALA A 34 10.30 -19.33 -11.91
N ALA A 35 10.34 -18.32 -12.80
CA ALA A 35 11.18 -18.37 -13.99
C ALA A 35 12.68 -18.45 -13.64
N ILE A 36 13.14 -17.66 -12.66
CA ILE A 36 14.52 -17.69 -12.18
C ILE A 36 14.84 -19.05 -11.54
N ALA A 37 13.95 -19.57 -10.70
CA ALA A 37 14.13 -20.86 -10.04
C ALA A 37 14.19 -22.01 -11.05
N TYR A 38 13.40 -21.97 -12.12
CA TYR A 38 13.44 -22.95 -13.20
C TYR A 38 14.82 -22.96 -13.89
N ILE A 39 15.34 -21.79 -14.26
CA ILE A 39 16.66 -21.67 -14.90
C ILE A 39 17.79 -22.10 -13.96
N LEU A 40 17.71 -21.74 -12.66
CA LEU A 40 18.71 -22.13 -11.67
C LEU A 40 18.64 -23.61 -11.26
N SER A 41 17.54 -24.30 -11.53
CA SER A 41 17.34 -25.68 -11.05
C SER A 41 18.38 -26.65 -11.62
N GLU A 42 18.75 -26.54 -12.89
CA GLU A 42 19.75 -27.42 -13.53
C GLU A 42 21.18 -27.28 -12.96
N PRO A 43 21.77 -26.08 -12.89
CA PRO A 43 23.13 -25.93 -12.34
C PRO A 43 23.18 -26.28 -10.85
N LEU A 44 22.12 -26.02 -10.09
CA LEU A 44 22.06 -26.43 -8.68
C LEU A 44 21.84 -27.93 -8.51
N TYR A 45 21.01 -28.56 -9.33
CA TYR A 45 20.84 -30.02 -9.31
C TYR A 45 22.15 -30.75 -9.60
N THR A 46 22.88 -30.31 -10.63
CA THR A 46 24.20 -30.86 -10.95
C THR A 46 25.23 -30.60 -9.84
N PHE A 47 25.16 -29.47 -9.15
CA PHE A 47 25.97 -29.21 -7.96
C PHE A 47 25.62 -30.16 -6.81
N VAL A 48 24.33 -30.36 -6.52
CA VAL A 48 23.85 -31.27 -5.46
C VAL A 48 24.29 -32.71 -5.73
N LEU A 49 24.19 -33.20 -6.97
CA LEU A 49 24.66 -34.54 -7.34
C LEU A 49 26.18 -34.70 -7.18
N ARG A 50 26.95 -33.63 -7.41
CA ARG A 50 28.41 -33.63 -7.19
C ARG A 50 28.77 -33.65 -5.71
N THR A 51 28.03 -32.93 -4.87
CA THR A 51 28.28 -32.86 -3.41
C THR A 51 27.75 -34.10 -2.69
N PHE A 52 26.63 -34.65 -3.15
CA PHE A 52 25.95 -35.80 -2.55
C PHE A 52 25.74 -36.90 -3.61
N PRO A 53 26.77 -37.70 -3.91
CA PRO A 53 26.68 -38.79 -4.89
C PRO A 53 25.73 -39.92 -4.47
N GLN A 54 25.25 -39.90 -3.22
CA GLN A 54 24.32 -40.87 -2.65
C GLN A 54 22.86 -40.61 -3.08
N VAL A 55 22.59 -39.42 -3.64
CA VAL A 55 21.24 -39.03 -4.05
C VAL A 55 20.97 -39.57 -5.45
N PRO A 56 19.88 -40.33 -5.67
CA PRO A 56 19.55 -40.84 -6.98
C PRO A 56 19.25 -39.68 -7.94
N ALA A 57 19.76 -39.80 -9.17
CA ALA A 57 19.52 -38.83 -10.23
C ALA A 57 18.12 -38.98 -10.82
N ALA A 58 17.10 -38.82 -9.97
CA ALA A 58 15.70 -39.01 -10.30
C ALA A 58 15.03 -37.64 -10.55
N PRO A 59 14.08 -37.55 -11.50
CA PRO A 59 13.40 -36.28 -11.83
C PRO A 59 12.68 -35.64 -10.64
N GLU A 60 12.28 -36.45 -9.65
CA GLU A 60 11.67 -36.00 -8.41
C GLU A 60 12.63 -35.13 -7.58
N VAL A 61 13.92 -35.46 -7.58
CA VAL A 61 14.95 -34.71 -6.85
C VAL A 61 15.17 -33.34 -7.47
N GLN A 62 15.20 -33.26 -8.81
CA GLN A 62 15.30 -31.98 -9.51
C GLN A 62 14.11 -31.07 -9.19
N LEU A 63 12.90 -31.65 -9.11
CA LEU A 63 11.68 -30.91 -8.77
C LEU A 63 11.72 -30.38 -7.32
N VAL A 64 12.17 -31.21 -6.37
CA VAL A 64 12.35 -30.79 -4.97
C VAL A 64 13.38 -29.67 -4.86
N VAL A 65 14.53 -29.78 -5.53
CA VAL A 65 15.56 -28.73 -5.56
C VAL A 65 14.98 -27.43 -6.13
N GLY A 66 14.21 -27.50 -7.22
CA GLY A 66 13.52 -26.35 -7.81
C GLY A 66 12.54 -25.68 -6.84
N ILE A 67 11.74 -26.45 -6.10
CA ILE A 67 10.80 -25.91 -5.09
C ILE A 67 11.56 -25.20 -3.96
N VAL A 68 12.65 -25.79 -3.47
CA VAL A 68 13.46 -25.19 -2.40
C VAL A 68 14.06 -23.86 -2.85
N ILE A 69 14.59 -23.80 -4.07
CA ILE A 69 15.13 -22.56 -4.66
C ILE A 69 14.02 -21.51 -4.83
N PHE A 70 12.86 -21.92 -5.31
CA PHE A 70 11.71 -21.04 -5.45
C PHE A 70 11.31 -20.39 -4.11
N LEU A 71 11.21 -21.18 -3.05
CA LEU A 71 10.91 -20.67 -1.71
C LEU A 71 12.00 -19.71 -1.19
N LEU A 72 13.28 -20.01 -1.46
CA LEU A 72 14.39 -19.12 -1.13
C LEU A 72 14.29 -17.78 -1.87
N CYS A 73 14.07 -17.81 -3.18
CA CYS A 73 13.88 -16.59 -3.98
C CYS A 73 12.68 -15.78 -3.49
N LEU A 74 11.57 -16.45 -3.16
CA LEU A 74 10.38 -15.80 -2.62
C LEU A 74 10.66 -15.17 -1.25
N GLY A 75 11.41 -15.85 -0.39
CA GLY A 75 11.85 -15.31 0.90
C GLY A 75 12.73 -14.07 0.76
N ILE A 76 13.74 -14.11 -0.13
CA ILE A 76 14.64 -12.98 -0.39
C ILE A 76 13.87 -11.79 -0.95
N THR A 77 13.00 -12.03 -1.92
CA THR A 77 12.20 -10.95 -2.52
C THR A 77 11.19 -10.37 -1.55
N ALA A 78 10.55 -11.18 -0.70
CA ALA A 78 9.70 -10.70 0.38
C ALA A 78 10.49 -9.86 1.40
N ALA A 79 11.73 -10.27 1.73
CA ALA A 79 12.60 -9.49 2.61
C ALA A 79 13.01 -8.15 1.98
N LEU A 80 13.40 -8.14 0.69
CA LEU A 80 13.68 -6.91 -0.05
C LEU A 80 12.45 -6.01 -0.12
N TYR A 81 11.28 -6.57 -0.40
CA TYR A 81 10.02 -5.84 -0.39
C TYR A 81 9.73 -5.26 1.00
N ALA A 82 9.95 -6.00 2.09
CA ALA A 82 9.74 -5.50 3.44
C ALA A 82 10.67 -4.34 3.82
N VAL A 83 11.90 -4.31 3.28
CA VAL A 83 12.85 -3.22 3.48
C VAL A 83 12.44 -1.97 2.69
N VAL A 84 12.00 -2.15 1.45
CA VAL A 84 11.64 -1.04 0.54
C VAL A 84 10.22 -0.54 0.79
N ALA A 85 9.31 -1.42 1.23
CA ALA A 85 7.93 -1.07 1.47
C ALA A 85 7.87 -0.01 2.57
N PRO A 86 7.26 1.16 2.31
CA PRO A 86 7.11 2.19 3.31
C PRO A 86 6.34 1.59 4.49
N LYS A 87 7.00 1.52 5.65
CA LYS A 87 6.36 1.05 6.89
C LYS A 87 5.01 1.76 6.99
N PRO A 88 3.89 1.03 7.17
CA PRO A 88 2.60 1.67 7.27
C PRO A 88 2.70 2.68 8.41
N ALA A 89 2.64 3.97 8.06
CA ALA A 89 2.61 5.05 9.03
C ALA A 89 1.51 4.69 10.01
N LYS A 90 1.90 4.47 11.28
CA LYS A 90 1.07 4.04 12.40
C LYS A 90 -0.33 4.68 12.32
N ALA A 91 -1.33 4.01 11.73
CA ALA A 91 -2.69 4.55 11.63
C ALA A 91 -3.74 3.52 11.16
N THR A 92 -3.55 2.22 11.39
CA THR A 92 -4.59 1.22 11.06
C THR A 92 -5.13 0.47 12.28
N TYR A 93 -4.88 1.00 13.48
CA TYR A 93 -5.64 0.64 14.67
C TYR A 93 -6.36 1.88 15.18
N VAL A 94 -7.14 2.51 14.29
CA VAL A 94 -8.15 3.47 14.75
C VAL A 94 -9.30 2.60 15.23
N THR A 95 -9.41 2.44 16.54
CA THR A 95 -10.53 1.75 17.19
C THR A 95 -11.84 2.31 16.62
N GLU A 96 -12.89 1.50 16.42
CA GLU A 96 -14.16 1.98 15.81
C GLU A 96 -14.68 3.28 16.44
N ARG A 97 -14.45 3.42 17.75
CA ARG A 97 -14.77 4.59 18.56
C ARG A 97 -14.05 5.89 18.12
N GLU A 98 -12.80 5.80 17.68
CA GLU A 98 -12.07 6.94 17.12
C GLU A 98 -12.52 7.26 15.70
N LEU A 99 -12.93 6.24 14.92
CA LEU A 99 -13.45 6.43 13.58
C LEU A 99 -14.78 7.22 13.60
N ASP A 100 -15.65 6.91 14.56
CA ASP A 100 -16.92 7.62 14.73
C ASP A 100 -16.73 9.01 15.31
N ARG A 101 -15.76 9.21 16.20
CA ARG A 101 -15.37 10.55 16.65
C ARG A 101 -14.87 11.42 15.49
N LEU A 102 -14.00 10.88 14.63
CA LEU A 102 -13.49 11.58 13.44
C LEU A 102 -14.61 11.91 12.44
N LYS A 103 -15.61 11.03 12.27
CA LYS A 103 -16.79 11.32 11.44
C LYS A 103 -17.63 12.46 12.02
N GLN A 104 -17.88 12.46 13.33
CA GLN A 104 -18.65 13.51 13.99
C GLN A 104 -17.96 14.87 13.93
N GLU A 105 -16.64 14.90 14.18
CA GLU A 105 -15.83 16.12 14.08
C GLU A 105 -15.86 16.70 12.65
N ARG A 106 -15.75 15.86 11.62
CA ARG A 106 -15.89 16.30 10.22
C ARG A 106 -17.28 16.81 9.88
N ALA A 107 -18.33 16.13 10.34
CA ALA A 107 -19.71 16.57 10.09
C ALA A 107 -20.01 17.91 10.78
N ALA A 108 -19.46 18.16 11.97
CA ALA A 108 -19.56 19.44 12.65
C ALA A 108 -18.81 20.55 11.90
N GLU A 109 -17.61 20.25 11.39
CA GLU A 109 -16.80 21.20 10.62
C GLU A 109 -17.47 21.58 9.28
N GLU A 110 -18.08 20.64 8.57
CA GLU A 110 -18.85 20.90 7.35
C GLU A 110 -20.06 21.79 7.62
N ARG A 111 -20.82 21.51 8.68
CA ARG A 111 -21.95 22.37 9.09
C ARG A 111 -21.51 23.78 9.46
N ALA A 112 -20.35 23.93 10.11
CA ALA A 112 -19.79 25.23 10.43
C ALA A 112 -19.37 26.01 9.18
N LYS A 113 -18.72 25.34 8.21
CA LYS A 113 -18.36 25.93 6.91
C LYS A 113 -19.59 26.36 6.12
N ASP A 114 -20.64 25.57 6.12
CA ASP A 114 -21.89 25.90 5.42
C ASP A 114 -22.62 27.08 6.06
N ARG A 115 -22.61 27.21 7.39
CA ARG A 115 -23.14 28.40 8.08
C ARG A 115 -22.38 29.66 7.68
N ARG A 116 -21.04 29.62 7.72
CA ARG A 116 -20.18 30.73 7.29
C ARG A 116 -20.44 31.13 5.84
N ARG A 117 -20.63 30.16 4.94
CA ARG A 117 -20.96 30.40 3.52
C ARG A 117 -22.32 31.07 3.35
N LYS A 118 -23.34 30.64 4.10
CA LYS A 118 -24.68 31.23 4.05
C LYS A 118 -24.69 32.67 4.57
N GLU A 119 -23.98 32.94 5.66
CA GLU A 119 -23.84 34.29 6.21
C GLU A 119 -23.10 35.24 5.25
N MET A 120 -22.00 34.78 4.66
CA MET A 120 -21.26 35.55 3.65
C MET A 120 -22.14 35.86 2.44
N ARG A 121 -22.94 34.90 1.96
CA ARG A 121 -23.89 35.12 0.85
C ARG A 121 -24.99 36.11 1.21
N ARG A 122 -25.49 36.10 2.45
CA ARG A 122 -26.48 37.09 2.92
C ARG A 122 -25.89 38.50 2.93
N ARG A 123 -24.70 38.67 3.51
CA ARG A 123 -23.98 39.97 3.53
C ARG A 123 -23.69 40.51 2.13
N MET A 124 -23.30 39.65 1.20
CA MET A 124 -23.08 40.04 -0.21
C MET A 124 -24.37 40.52 -0.88
N ARG A 125 -25.50 39.87 -0.61
CA ARG A 125 -26.81 40.27 -1.16
C ARG A 125 -27.31 41.59 -0.58
N GLU A 126 -27.13 41.81 0.72
CA GLU A 126 -27.49 43.06 1.40
C GLU A 126 -26.65 44.23 0.88
N ARG A 127 -25.34 44.03 0.70
CA ARG A 127 -24.45 45.05 0.14
C ARG A 127 -24.82 45.43 -1.30
N ASN A 128 -25.07 44.43 -2.15
CA ASN A 128 -25.46 44.65 -3.55
C ASN A 128 -26.84 45.29 -3.71
N ARG A 129 -27.68 45.29 -2.66
CA ARG A 129 -28.99 45.96 -2.65
C ARG A 129 -28.91 47.41 -2.16
N ASN A 130 -27.89 47.74 -1.36
CA ASN A 130 -27.66 49.10 -0.86
C ASN A 130 -26.77 49.93 -1.81
N ASP A 131 -26.03 49.28 -2.71
CA ASP A 131 -25.18 49.94 -3.73
C ASP A 131 -25.95 50.20 -5.06
N LEU A 132 -27.27 49.95 -5.11
CA LEU A 132 -28.20 50.25 -6.21
C LEU A 132 -29.17 51.36 -5.77
#